data_AF-A0A417FJP0-F1
#
_entry.id   AF-A0A417FJP0-F1
#
_cell.length_a   1.000
_cell.length_b   1.000
_cell.length_c   1.000
_cell.angle_alpha   90.00
_cell.angle_beta   90.00
_cell.angle_gamma   90.00
#
_symmetry.space_group_name_H-M   'P 1'
#
loop_
_entity.id
_entity.type
_entity.pdbx_description
1 polymer ?
#
loop_
_entity_poly.entity_id
_entity_poly.type
_entity_poly.pdbx_seq_one_letter_code
_entity_poly.pdbx_strand_id
1 'polypeptide(L)'
;MLNSVVSIEIHDSQSGELITKYGDKSSIDKVNAILDIENWEKVENIDKNISPIYTLELYCNTTKQDTDDDIKEITVYSNGKYVSFFTTSPGVKQNYKANIDITELIGK
;
A
#
# COMPACT_ATOMS: atom_id res chain seq x y z
N MET A 1 -6.97 3.76 8.94
CA MET A 1 -6.08 2.60 9.13
C MET A 1 -6.70 1.38 8.48
N LEU A 2 -5.89 0.45 7.97
CA LEU A 2 -6.26 -0.72 7.15
C LEU A 2 -7.05 -1.81 7.93
N ASN A 3 -7.90 -1.40 8.86
CA ASN A 3 -8.54 -2.27 9.85
C ASN A 3 -9.60 -3.20 9.24
N SER A 4 -10.10 -2.88 8.05
CA SER A 4 -11.01 -3.71 7.27
C SER A 4 -10.29 -4.74 6.38
N VAL A 5 -8.96 -4.67 6.27
CA VAL A 5 -8.17 -5.50 5.36
C VAL A 5 -8.01 -6.92 5.90
N VAL A 6 -8.35 -7.90 5.07
CA VAL A 6 -8.25 -9.34 5.36
C VAL A 6 -7.15 -10.04 4.57
N SER A 7 -6.64 -9.40 3.52
CA SER A 7 -5.48 -9.88 2.77
C SER A 7 -4.71 -8.72 2.17
N ILE A 8 -3.38 -8.83 2.19
CA ILE A 8 -2.45 -7.89 1.57
C ILE A 8 -1.56 -8.67 0.62
N GLU A 9 -1.46 -8.20 -0.62
CA GLU A 9 -0.53 -8.74 -1.61
C GLU A 9 0.50 -7.65 -1.94
N ILE A 10 1.79 -8.02 -1.96
CA ILE A 10 2.87 -7.12 -2.37
C ILE A 10 3.39 -7.59 -3.72
N HIS A 11 3.34 -6.71 -4.70
CA HIS A 11 3.78 -6.95 -6.06
C HIS A 11 5.01 -6.10 -6.38
N ASP A 12 5.90 -6.66 -7.20
CA ASP A 12 6.86 -5.85 -7.94
C ASP A 12 6.08 -4.96 -8.92
N SER A 13 6.23 -3.66 -8.80
CA SER A 13 5.43 -2.73 -9.61
C SER A 13 5.85 -2.67 -11.08
N GLN A 14 7.03 -3.18 -11.43
CA GLN A 14 7.54 -3.18 -12.80
C GLN A 14 7.14 -4.46 -13.54
N SER A 15 7.27 -5.63 -12.90
CA SER A 15 6.93 -6.92 -13.50
C SER A 15 5.49 -7.37 -13.22
N GLY A 16 4.84 -6.82 -12.18
CA GLY A 16 3.56 -7.29 -11.66
C GLY A 16 3.64 -8.59 -10.86
N GLU A 17 4.85 -9.14 -10.66
CA GLU A 17 5.07 -10.40 -9.96
C GLU A 17 4.66 -10.27 -8.49
N LEU A 18 3.86 -11.23 -8.00
CA LEU A 18 3.55 -11.35 -6.58
C LEU A 18 4.82 -11.74 -5.82
N ILE A 19 5.26 -10.87 -4.91
CA ILE A 19 6.43 -11.09 -4.06
C ILE A 19 6.02 -11.85 -2.80
N THR A 20 4.96 -11.39 -2.13
CA THR A 20 4.48 -11.99 -0.88
C THR A 20 3.01 -11.69 -0.66
N LYS A 21 2.38 -12.50 0.20
CA LYS A 21 0.97 -12.38 0.57
C LYS A 21 0.78 -12.60 2.06
N TYR A 22 -0.03 -11.75 2.68
CA TYR A 22 -0.42 -11.84 4.08
C TYR A 22 -1.93 -11.99 4.18
N GLY A 23 -2.39 -13.06 4.82
CA GLY A 23 -3.82 -13.33 5.01
C GLY A 23 -4.23 -13.62 6.45
N ASP A 24 -3.27 -13.69 7.38
CA ASP A 24 -3.55 -13.83 8.80
C ASP A 24 -3.43 -12.48 9.52
N LYS A 25 -4.19 -12.33 10.60
CA LYS A 25 -4.28 -11.08 11.36
C LYS A 25 -2.92 -10.60 11.88
N SER A 26 -2.08 -11.50 12.38
CA SER A 26 -0.78 -11.12 12.96
C SER A 26 0.15 -10.53 11.90
N SER A 27 0.17 -11.12 10.71
CA SER A 27 0.96 -10.59 9.60
C SER A 27 0.41 -9.28 9.06
N ILE A 28 -0.91 -9.12 8.99
CA ILE A 28 -1.54 -7.85 8.59
C ILE A 28 -1.24 -6.75 9.63
N ASP A 29 -1.31 -7.06 10.92
CA ASP A 29 -0.97 -6.13 11.99
C ASP A 29 0.50 -5.66 11.89
N LYS A 30 1.43 -6.54 11.49
CA LYS A 30 2.82 -6.17 11.21
C LYS A 30 2.95 -5.21 10.04
N VAL A 31 2.27 -5.48 8.92
CA VAL A 31 2.26 -4.58 7.75
C VAL A 31 1.72 -3.20 8.15
N ASN A 32 0.63 -3.17 8.94
CA ASN A 32 0.05 -1.93 9.44
C ASN A 32 1.03 -1.13 10.30
N ALA A 33 1.76 -1.80 11.19
CA ALA A 33 2.76 -1.17 12.05
C ALA A 33 3.95 -0.61 11.25
N ILE A 34 4.38 -1.29 10.19
CA ILE A 34 5.48 -0.83 9.31
C ILE A 34 5.04 0.34 8.44
N LEU A 35 3.81 0.29 7.91
CA LEU A 35 3.29 1.38 7.08
C LEU A 35 3.11 2.65 7.91
N ASP A 36 2.58 2.55 9.14
CA ASP A 36 2.45 3.67 10.07
C ASP A 36 1.81 4.93 9.42
N ILE A 37 0.68 4.70 8.74
CA ILE A 37 0.01 5.68 7.88
C ILE A 37 -0.35 6.98 8.63
N GLU A 38 -0.55 6.90 9.95
CA GLU A 38 -0.87 8.06 10.79
C GLU A 38 0.27 9.09 10.86
N ASN A 39 1.52 8.68 10.60
CA ASN A 39 2.69 9.55 10.63
C ASN A 39 3.10 10.10 9.26
N TRP A 40 2.28 9.89 8.21
CA TRP A 40 2.60 10.32 6.86
C TRP A 40 2.27 11.79 6.61
N GLU A 41 3.15 12.49 5.89
CA GLU A 41 2.96 13.90 5.51
C GLU A 41 2.30 13.99 4.13
N LYS A 42 1.14 14.65 4.02
CA LYS A 42 0.43 14.82 2.74
C LYS A 42 1.22 15.75 1.81
N VAL A 43 1.29 15.40 0.52
CA VAL A 43 1.94 16.21 -0.51
C VAL A 43 1.03 16.37 -1.74
N GLU A 44 1.18 17.49 -2.46
CA GLU A 44 0.30 17.80 -3.60
C GLU A 44 0.63 17.00 -4.85
N ASN A 45 1.92 16.74 -5.14
CA ASN A 45 2.35 15.97 -6.30
C ASN A 45 3.67 15.25 -6.06
N ILE A 46 3.75 14.01 -6.49
CA ILE A 46 5.01 13.28 -6.65
C ILE A 46 5.60 13.58 -8.04
N ASP A 47 6.93 13.58 -8.14
CA ASP A 47 7.61 13.69 -9.44
C ASP A 47 7.10 12.58 -10.37
N LYS A 48 6.78 12.90 -11.62
CA LYS A 48 6.29 11.91 -12.60
C LYS A 48 7.43 11.02 -13.12
N ASN A 49 8.68 11.41 -12.89
CA ASN A 49 9.86 10.66 -13.31
C ASN A 49 10.28 9.60 -12.29
N ILE A 50 9.63 9.53 -11.13
CA ILE A 50 9.88 8.44 -10.18
C ILE A 50 8.94 7.28 -10.47
N SER A 51 9.53 6.14 -10.81
CA SER A 51 8.79 4.90 -10.98
C SER A 51 8.49 4.27 -9.62
N PRO A 52 7.32 3.62 -9.48
CA PRO A 52 7.07 2.79 -8.32
C PRO A 52 8.07 1.64 -8.26
N ILE A 53 8.28 1.12 -7.05
CA ILE A 53 9.06 -0.10 -6.81
C ILE A 53 8.13 -1.25 -6.41
N TYR A 54 7.13 -0.98 -5.57
CA TYR A 54 6.17 -1.97 -5.10
C TYR A 54 4.74 -1.44 -5.13
N THR A 55 3.81 -2.36 -5.34
CA THR A 55 2.37 -2.12 -5.20
C THR A 55 1.84 -3.06 -4.14
N LEU A 56 1.16 -2.50 -3.14
CA LEU A 56 0.45 -3.25 -2.11
C LEU A 56 -1.04 -3.21 -2.43
N GLU A 57 -1.62 -4.36 -2.74
CA GLU A 57 -3.05 -4.51 -2.95
C GLU A 57 -3.74 -4.95 -1.65
N LEU A 58 -4.80 -4.24 -1.29
CA LEU A 58 -5.50 -4.35 -0.01
C LEU A 58 -6.93 -4.84 -0.23
N TYR A 59 -7.16 -6.06 0.22
CA TYR A 59 -8.43 -6.76 0.05
C TYR A 59 -9.21 -6.71 1.37
N CYS A 60 -10.32 -5.96 1.43
CA CYS A 60 -11.24 -5.99 2.58
C CYS A 60 -12.29 -7.11 2.45
N ASN A 61 -12.57 -7.52 1.21
CA ASN A 61 -13.35 -8.71 0.91
C ASN A 61 -12.78 -9.44 -0.31
N THR A 62 -12.38 -10.70 -0.16
CA THR A 62 -11.82 -11.50 -1.27
C THR A 62 -12.88 -12.02 -2.24
N THR A 63 -14.16 -11.78 -1.98
CA THR A 63 -15.31 -12.32 -2.74
C THR A 63 -16.23 -11.26 -3.33
N LYS A 64 -16.05 -9.98 -2.98
CA LYS A 64 -16.88 -8.87 -3.45
C LYS A 64 -16.03 -7.67 -3.81
N GLN A 65 -16.48 -6.89 -4.80
CA GLN A 65 -15.91 -5.58 -5.07
C GLN A 65 -16.26 -4.65 -3.90
N ASP A 66 -15.24 -4.05 -3.29
CA ASP A 66 -15.43 -3.10 -2.19
C ASP A 66 -16.21 -1.87 -2.67
N THR A 67 -17.22 -1.48 -1.91
CA THR A 67 -18.08 -0.33 -2.19
C THR A 67 -17.81 0.86 -1.28
N ASP A 68 -16.90 0.70 -0.32
CA ASP A 68 -16.65 1.69 0.73
C ASP A 68 -15.48 2.59 0.32
N ASP A 69 -15.40 3.82 0.84
CA ASP A 69 -14.32 4.79 0.57
C ASP A 69 -12.94 4.39 1.16
N ASP A 70 -12.69 3.08 1.25
CA ASP A 70 -11.52 2.45 1.82
C ASP A 70 -10.31 2.53 0.87
N ILE A 71 -9.12 2.48 1.47
CA ILE A 71 -7.87 2.34 0.73
C ILE A 71 -7.81 0.93 0.13
N LYS A 72 -7.61 0.85 -1.18
CA LYS A 72 -7.47 -0.39 -1.96
C LYS A 72 -6.04 -0.70 -2.36
N GLU A 73 -5.25 0.34 -2.61
CA GLU A 73 -3.91 0.18 -3.13
C GLU A 73 -2.98 1.18 -2.45
N ILE A 74 -1.77 0.74 -2.15
CA ILE A 74 -0.66 1.59 -1.73
C ILE A 74 0.49 1.37 -2.71
N THR A 75 0.89 2.43 -3.41
CA THR A 75 2.04 2.41 -4.30
C THR A 75 3.26 3.01 -3.61
N VAL A 76 4.37 2.27 -3.57
CA VAL A 76 5.62 2.70 -2.91
C VAL A 76 6.65 3.11 -3.96
N TYR A 77 7.31 4.25 -3.74
CA TYR A 77 8.31 4.83 -4.63
C TYR A 77 9.64 5.07 -3.91
N SER A 78 10.73 5.15 -4.67
CA SER A 78 12.03 5.68 -4.24
C SER A 78 12.48 5.18 -2.85
N ASN A 79 12.62 3.87 -2.67
CA ASN A 79 13.00 3.22 -1.41
C ASN A 79 12.11 3.62 -0.21
N GLY A 80 10.80 3.73 -0.44
CA GLY A 80 9.85 4.05 0.63
C GLY A 80 9.70 5.53 0.95
N LYS A 81 10.39 6.43 0.24
CA LYS A 81 10.37 7.89 0.48
C LYS A 81 9.04 8.57 0.11
N TYR A 82 8.37 8.05 -0.90
CA TYR A 82 7.08 8.55 -1.34
C TYR A 82 6.12 7.40 -1.49
N VAL A 83 4.88 7.69 -1.14
CA VAL A 83 3.81 6.70 -1.15
C VAL A 83 2.56 7.35 -1.70
N SER A 84 1.82 6.63 -2.53
CA SER A 84 0.48 7.02 -2.95
C SER A 84 -0.52 5.99 -2.46
N PHE A 85 -1.76 6.41 -2.22
CA PHE A 85 -2.85 5.48 -2.06
C PHE A 85 -3.99 5.72 -3.04
N PHE A 86 -4.69 4.65 -3.38
CA PHE A 86 -5.89 4.66 -4.20
C PHE A 86 -7.08 4.16 -3.36
N THR A 87 -8.18 4.90 -3.38
CA THR A 87 -9.42 4.54 -2.67
C THR A 87 -10.50 4.04 -3.62
N THR A 88 -11.42 3.20 -3.13
CA THR A 88 -12.55 2.66 -3.93
C THR A 88 -13.62 3.69 -4.31
N SER A 89 -13.63 4.87 -3.68
CA SER A 89 -14.44 6.02 -4.10
C SER A 89 -13.99 6.56 -5.47
N PRO A 90 -14.85 7.18 -6.29
CA PRO A 90 -14.54 7.59 -7.67
C PRO A 90 -13.55 8.76 -7.80
N GLY A 91 -12.29 8.55 -7.39
CA GLY A 91 -11.15 9.18 -8.09
C GLY A 91 -10.06 9.84 -7.26
N VAL A 92 -9.96 9.65 -5.94
CA VAL A 92 -8.92 10.39 -5.18
C VAL A 92 -7.71 9.52 -4.91
N LYS A 93 -6.77 9.52 -5.86
CA LYS A 93 -5.37 9.19 -5.56
C LYS A 93 -4.80 10.29 -4.66
N GLN A 94 -4.28 9.93 -3.50
CA GLN A 94 -3.61 10.88 -2.61
C GLN A 94 -2.13 10.49 -2.47
N ASN A 95 -1.28 11.50 -2.34
CA ASN A 95 0.16 11.34 -2.28
C ASN A 95 0.70 11.79 -0.92
N TYR A 96 1.70 11.05 -0.45
CA TYR A 96 2.32 11.25 0.85
C TYR A 96 3.83 11.11 0.74
N LYS A 97 4.51 11.76 1.68
CA LYS A 97 5.90 11.56 1.99
C LYS A 97 5.99 10.78 3.29
N ALA A 98 6.68 9.67 3.24
CA ALA A 98 6.94 8.77 4.36
C ALA A 98 8.34 8.19 4.16
N ASN A 99 8.93 7.55 5.16
CA ASN A 99 10.11 6.70 4.93
C ASN A 99 9.76 5.32 5.44
N ILE A 100 9.19 4.49 4.58
CA ILE A 100 8.80 3.12 4.94
C ILE A 100 9.92 2.14 4.58
N ASP A 101 10.30 1.31 5.54
CA ASP A 101 11.18 0.19 5.29
C ASP A 101 10.35 -1.03 4.93
N ILE A 102 10.26 -1.34 3.63
CA ILE A 102 9.51 -2.49 3.13
C ILE A 102 10.33 -3.79 3.16
N THR A 103 11.62 -3.70 3.50
CA THR A 103 12.57 -4.83 3.47
C THR A 103 12.10 -5.97 4.36
N GLU A 104 11.61 -5.65 5.56
CA GLU A 104 11.04 -6.61 6.51
C GLU A 104 9.78 -7.31 5.97
N LEU A 105 9.07 -6.69 5.03
CA LEU A 105 7.88 -7.28 4.40
C LEU A 105 8.25 -8.18 3.21
N ILE A 106 9.17 -7.75 2.36
CA ILE A 106 9.53 -8.51 1.16
C ILE A 106 10.59 -9.60 1.39
N GLY A 107 11.17 -9.67 2.59
CA GLY A 107 12.13 -10.71 2.98
C GLY A 107 13.43 -10.67 2.17
N LYS A 108 13.81 -9.49 1.67
CA LYS A 108 15.06 -9.25 0.92
C LYS A 108 16.11 -8.56 1.76
#